data_AF-A0A936W6X7-F1
#
_entry.id   AF-A0A936W6X7-F1
#
_cell.length_a   1.000
_cell.length_b   1.000
_cell.length_c   1.000
_cell.angle_alpha   90.00
_cell.angle_beta   90.00
_cell.angle_gamma   90.00
#
_symmetry.space_group_name_H-M   'P 1'
#
loop_
_entity.id
_entity.type
_entity.pdbx_description
1 polymer ?
#
loop_
_entity_poly.entity_id
_entity_poly.type
_entity_poly.pdbx_seq_one_letter_code
_entity_poly.pdbx_strand_id
1 'polypeptide(L)'
;MYKIGFQNFRKFIDFNPIEYRGITLLVGRNNSGKSTIVKALLLINEYFKSGDFSKFHFGDRSIENANIVTFGRAKNASSNVNSIKFFYQFDKFQIDIHLTGNIDNTYANVISLGYFDSENSFKYQIKPIEGLFTYLVSLSSTKKTEIDLKIKNPIG
;
A
#
# COMPACT_ATOMS: atom_id res chain seq x y z
N MET A 1 3.51 17.47 -3.20
CA MET A 1 3.34 16.80 -4.53
C MET A 1 2.86 15.37 -4.35
N TYR A 2 1.93 14.85 -5.18
CA TYR A 2 1.42 13.49 -5.02
C TYR A 2 1.99 12.51 -6.04
N LYS A 3 2.23 11.26 -5.63
CA LYS A 3 2.60 10.16 -6.53
C LYS A 3 1.86 8.88 -6.22
N ILE A 4 1.63 8.06 -7.24
CA ILE A 4 1.05 6.71 -7.11
C ILE A 4 1.79 5.73 -8.01
N GLY A 5 2.23 4.62 -7.43
CA GLY A 5 2.87 3.49 -8.11
C GLY A 5 2.41 2.16 -7.51
N PHE A 6 2.60 1.07 -8.23
CA PHE A 6 2.28 -0.27 -7.71
C PHE A 6 2.95 -1.39 -8.49
N GLN A 7 3.09 -2.54 -7.86
CA GLN A 7 3.62 -3.76 -8.46
C GLN A 7 2.63 -4.90 -8.31
N ASN A 8 2.58 -5.74 -9.34
CA ASN A 8 1.75 -6.94 -9.40
C ASN A 8 0.25 -6.68 -9.17
N PHE A 9 -0.26 -5.58 -9.72
CA PHE A 9 -1.65 -5.15 -9.53
C PHE A 9 -2.40 -5.09 -10.88
N ARG A 10 -3.46 -5.90 -10.99
CA ARG A 10 -4.35 -6.04 -12.15
C ARG A 10 -3.57 -6.35 -13.42
N LYS A 11 -3.48 -5.41 -14.37
CA LYS A 11 -2.77 -5.62 -15.63
C LYS A 11 -1.29 -5.23 -15.58
N PHE A 12 -0.83 -4.64 -14.49
CA PHE A 12 0.55 -4.16 -14.37
C PHE A 12 1.37 -5.12 -13.52
N ILE A 13 2.44 -5.64 -14.10
CA ILE A 13 3.48 -6.36 -13.36
C ILE A 13 4.29 -5.33 -12.55
N ASP A 14 4.63 -4.21 -13.18
CA ASP A 14 5.27 -3.07 -12.57
C ASP A 14 4.67 -1.79 -13.14
N PHE A 15 4.40 -0.82 -12.28
CA PHE A 15 3.89 0.49 -12.65
C PHE A 15 4.64 1.55 -11.84
N ASN A 16 5.58 2.21 -12.53
CA ASN A 16 6.42 3.24 -11.95
C ASN A 16 5.56 4.39 -11.38
N PRO A 17 5.94 4.97 -10.24
CA PRO A 17 5.20 6.07 -9.65
C PRO A 17 5.03 7.24 -10.62
N ILE A 18 3.77 7.62 -10.87
CA ILE A 18 3.44 8.81 -11.65
C ILE A 18 3.05 9.96 -10.72
N GLU A 19 3.41 11.17 -11.10
CA GLU A 19 3.06 12.38 -10.36
C GLU A 19 1.67 12.89 -10.77
N TYR A 20 0.93 13.43 -9.81
CA TYR A 20 -0.33 14.12 -10.07
C TYR A 20 -0.53 15.29 -9.11
N ARG A 21 -1.26 16.31 -9.57
CA ARG A 21 -1.53 17.55 -8.82
C ARG A 21 -2.75 18.26 -9.41
N GLY A 22 -3.56 18.89 -8.55
CA GLY A 22 -4.73 19.65 -8.98
C GLY A 22 -5.67 18.81 -9.86
N ILE A 23 -6.07 19.35 -11.01
CA ILE A 23 -6.82 18.61 -12.03
C ILE A 23 -5.84 17.84 -12.90
N THR A 24 -5.85 16.51 -12.78
CA THR A 24 -5.01 15.62 -13.60
C THR A 24 -5.89 14.77 -14.51
N LEU A 25 -5.64 14.82 -15.81
CA LEU A 25 -6.40 14.08 -16.82
C LEU A 25 -5.68 12.78 -17.21
N LEU A 26 -6.31 11.64 -16.91
CA LEU A 26 -5.84 10.32 -17.32
C LEU A 26 -6.40 9.97 -18.70
N VAL A 27 -5.57 10.08 -19.74
CA VAL A 27 -5.95 9.79 -21.14
C VAL A 27 -5.32 8.50 -21.66
N GLY A 28 -5.93 7.90 -22.70
CA GLY A 28 -5.40 6.71 -23.38
C GLY A 28 -6.49 5.75 -23.86
N ARG A 29 -6.10 4.74 -24.65
CA ARG A 29 -7.02 3.75 -25.24
C ARG A 29 -7.88 3.01 -24.20
N ASN A 30 -9.03 2.50 -24.60
CA ASN A 30 -9.83 1.61 -23.74
C ASN A 30 -8.98 0.42 -23.26
N ASN A 31 -9.20 -0.01 -22.02
CA ASN A 31 -8.43 -1.06 -21.36
C ASN A 31 -6.92 -0.76 -21.19
N SER A 32 -6.46 0.49 -21.35
CA SER A 32 -5.06 0.88 -21.11
C SER A 32 -4.65 0.79 -19.64
N GLY A 33 -5.59 0.69 -18.70
CA GLY A 33 -5.32 0.59 -17.26
C GLY A 33 -5.62 1.86 -16.47
N LYS A 34 -6.25 2.88 -17.09
CA LYS A 34 -6.68 4.12 -16.39
C LYS A 34 -7.49 3.82 -15.12
N SER A 35 -8.51 2.97 -15.24
CA SER A 35 -9.32 2.58 -14.08
C SER A 35 -8.54 1.81 -13.03
N THR A 36 -7.44 1.13 -13.39
CA THR A 36 -6.56 0.46 -12.41
C THR A 36 -5.88 1.48 -11.50
N ILE A 37 -5.42 2.61 -12.05
CA ILE A 37 -4.79 3.68 -11.26
C ILE A 37 -5.79 4.27 -10.26
N VAL A 38 -7.00 4.58 -10.74
CA VAL A 38 -8.10 5.08 -9.88
C VAL A 38 -8.43 4.08 -8.78
N LYS A 39 -8.48 2.79 -9.12
CA LYS A 39 -8.74 1.70 -8.18
C LYS A 39 -7.67 1.55 -7.10
N ALA A 40 -6.40 1.70 -7.45
CA ALA A 40 -5.31 1.70 -6.47
C ALA A 40 -5.50 2.83 -5.45
N LEU A 41 -5.80 4.05 -5.92
CA LEU A 41 -6.04 5.21 -5.06
C LEU A 41 -7.23 4.98 -4.11
N LEU A 42 -8.36 4.47 -4.63
CA LEU A 42 -9.53 4.17 -3.81
C LEU A 42 -9.22 3.12 -2.75
N LEU A 43 -8.58 2.01 -3.12
CA LEU A 43 -8.22 0.95 -2.18
C LEU A 43 -7.28 1.43 -1.07
N ILE A 44 -6.26 2.23 -1.41
CA ILE A 44 -5.32 2.80 -0.43
C ILE A 44 -6.07 3.72 0.53
N ASN A 45 -6.96 4.57 0.02
CA ASN A 45 -7.74 5.48 0.84
C ASN A 45 -8.69 4.73 1.80
N GLU A 46 -9.36 3.68 1.33
CA GLU A 46 -10.25 2.87 2.18
C GLU A 46 -9.45 2.06 3.22
N TYR A 47 -8.27 1.56 2.87
CA TYR A 47 -7.36 0.93 3.84
C TYR A 47 -6.96 1.87 4.98
N PHE A 48 -6.67 3.15 4.69
CA PHE A 48 -6.40 4.11 5.76
C PHE A 48 -7.63 4.47 6.59
N LYS A 49 -8.82 4.49 5.99
CA LYS A 49 -10.07 4.75 6.71
C LYS A 49 -10.51 3.59 7.60
N SER A 50 -10.19 2.35 7.24
CA SER A 50 -10.62 1.17 8.01
C SER A 50 -10.00 1.13 9.41
N GLY A 51 -8.78 1.67 9.57
CA GLY A 51 -8.01 1.61 10.82
C GLY A 51 -7.40 0.24 11.13
N ASP A 52 -7.76 -0.82 10.39
CA ASP A 52 -7.13 -2.13 10.50
C ASP A 52 -5.88 -2.20 9.61
N PHE A 53 -4.72 -1.91 10.20
CA PHE A 53 -3.45 -1.96 9.47
C PHE A 53 -2.94 -3.38 9.20
N SER A 54 -3.59 -4.42 9.74
CA SER A 54 -3.20 -5.81 9.52
C SER A 54 -3.82 -6.41 8.25
N LYS A 55 -4.97 -5.87 7.82
CA LYS A 55 -5.74 -6.37 6.69
C LYS A 55 -6.06 -5.29 5.67
N PHE A 56 -5.86 -5.63 4.40
CA PHE A 56 -6.18 -4.79 3.27
C PHE A 56 -7.43 -5.35 2.58
N HIS A 57 -8.56 -4.67 2.73
CA HIS A 57 -9.86 -5.14 2.24
C HIS A 57 -10.11 -4.71 0.79
N PHE A 58 -10.60 -5.63 -0.04
CA PHE A 58 -10.93 -5.38 -1.44
C PHE A 58 -12.44 -5.30 -1.71
N GLY A 59 -13.26 -5.70 -0.72
CA GLY A 59 -14.70 -5.88 -0.87
C GLY A 59 -15.57 -4.89 -0.07
N ASP A 60 -15.01 -3.81 0.46
CA ASP A 60 -15.82 -2.82 1.19
C ASP A 60 -16.84 -2.14 0.25
N ARG A 61 -18.01 -1.78 0.81
CA ARG A 61 -19.21 -1.33 0.06
C ARG A 61 -18.99 -0.10 -0.84
N SER A 62 -17.94 0.69 -0.61
CA SER A 62 -17.53 1.81 -1.49
C SER A 62 -16.76 1.35 -2.76
N ILE A 63 -16.29 0.10 -2.78
CA ILE A 63 -15.39 -0.51 -3.78
C ILE A 63 -16.11 -1.58 -4.62
N GLU A 64 -17.37 -1.93 -4.32
CA GLU A 64 -18.14 -2.94 -5.09
C GLU A 64 -18.17 -2.62 -6.60
N ASN A 65 -18.22 -1.34 -6.97
CA ASN A 65 -18.18 -0.88 -8.36
C ASN A 65 -16.81 -1.04 -9.05
N ALA A 66 -15.75 -1.35 -8.29
CA ALA A 66 -14.38 -1.49 -8.82
C ALA A 66 -14.05 -2.90 -9.33
N ASN A 67 -14.90 -3.91 -9.09
CA ASN A 67 -14.70 -5.29 -9.56
C ASN A 67 -13.35 -5.92 -9.12
N ILE A 68 -12.87 -5.60 -7.91
CA ILE A 68 -11.61 -6.13 -7.33
C ILE A 68 -11.91 -7.07 -6.15
N VAL A 69 -13.12 -7.62 -6.08
CA VAL A 69 -13.72 -8.32 -4.93
C VAL A 69 -12.78 -9.27 -4.15
N THR A 70 -11.77 -9.86 -4.79
CA THR A 70 -10.79 -10.74 -4.13
C THR A 70 -9.33 -10.35 -4.42
N PHE A 71 -8.42 -10.79 -3.55
CA PHE A 71 -6.97 -10.63 -3.75
C PHE A 71 -6.50 -11.21 -5.09
N GLY A 72 -7.03 -12.36 -5.50
CA GLY A 72 -6.70 -12.96 -6.79
C GLY A 72 -7.10 -12.08 -7.98
N ARG A 73 -8.24 -11.38 -7.88
CA ARG A 73 -8.67 -10.39 -8.89
C ARG A 73 -7.85 -9.10 -8.82
N ALA A 74 -7.29 -8.76 -7.66
CA ALA A 74 -6.38 -7.64 -7.47
C ALA A 74 -4.99 -7.92 -8.04
N LYS A 75 -4.46 -9.12 -7.85
CA LYS A 75 -3.13 -9.55 -8.28
C LYS A 75 -3.02 -9.58 -9.80
N ASN A 76 -1.83 -9.36 -10.32
CA ASN A 76 -1.59 -9.59 -11.75
C ASN A 76 -1.70 -11.08 -12.08
N ALA A 77 -2.45 -11.38 -13.14
CA ALA A 77 -2.72 -12.75 -13.58
C ALA A 77 -1.48 -13.42 -14.20
N SER A 78 -0.58 -12.64 -14.79
CA SER A 78 0.66 -13.12 -15.42
C SER A 78 1.84 -13.24 -14.45
N SER A 79 1.68 -12.81 -13.19
CA SER A 79 2.72 -12.90 -12.17
C SER A 79 2.55 -14.14 -11.30
N ASN A 80 3.65 -14.87 -11.09
CA ASN A 80 3.73 -15.99 -10.16
C ASN A 80 4.04 -15.56 -8.72
N VAL A 81 4.27 -14.25 -8.49
CA VAL A 81 4.54 -13.71 -7.16
C VAL A 81 3.22 -13.53 -6.42
N ASN A 82 3.11 -14.06 -5.20
CA ASN A 82 1.91 -13.96 -4.37
C ASN A 82 1.90 -12.69 -3.49
N SER A 83 2.29 -11.55 -4.06
CA SER A 83 2.30 -10.29 -3.32
C SER A 83 1.97 -9.10 -4.20
N ILE A 84 1.35 -8.08 -3.60
CA ILE A 84 1.05 -6.80 -4.26
C ILE A 84 1.77 -5.71 -3.48
N LYS A 85 2.34 -4.74 -4.19
CA LYS A 85 2.94 -3.55 -3.56
C LYS A 85 2.27 -2.29 -4.05
N PHE A 86 1.98 -1.38 -3.13
CA PHE A 86 1.56 -0.02 -3.45
C PHE A 86 2.60 0.96 -2.94
N PHE A 87 2.86 1.97 -3.77
CA PHE A 87 3.67 3.13 -3.43
C PHE A 87 2.78 4.36 -3.52
N TYR A 88 2.70 5.12 -2.46
CA TYR A 88 1.93 6.35 -2.42
C TYR A 88 2.76 7.46 -1.79
N GLN A 89 2.81 8.61 -2.44
CA GLN A 89 3.50 9.77 -1.90
C GLN A 89 2.53 10.94 -1.83
N PHE A 90 2.54 11.63 -0.69
CA PHE A 90 1.89 12.92 -0.50
C PHE A 90 2.89 13.88 0.12
N ASP A 91 3.35 14.78 -0.72
CA ASP A 91 4.38 15.75 -0.39
C ASP A 91 5.70 15.10 0.05
N LYS A 92 6.21 15.46 1.22
CA LYS A 92 7.42 14.88 1.81
C LYS A 92 7.24 13.46 2.37
N PHE A 93 6.00 12.97 2.42
CA PHE A 93 5.66 11.70 3.02
C PHE A 93 5.47 10.62 1.96
N GLN A 94 6.18 9.51 2.12
CA GLN A 94 6.06 8.30 1.32
C GLN A 94 5.47 7.17 2.16
N ILE A 95 4.62 6.39 1.54
CA ILE A 95 3.98 5.20 2.09
C ILE A 95 4.23 4.03 1.14
N ASP A 96 4.67 2.91 1.72
CA ASP A 96 4.83 1.64 1.03
C ASP A 96 3.95 0.58 1.69
N ILE A 97 3.07 -0.06 0.93
CA ILE A 97 2.18 -1.12 1.43
C ILE A 97 2.54 -2.41 0.71
N HIS A 98 2.91 -3.45 1.45
CA HIS A 98 3.23 -4.76 0.90
C HIS A 98 2.24 -5.80 1.42
N LEU A 99 1.57 -6.48 0.49
CA LEU A 99 0.44 -7.36 0.77
C LEU A 99 0.73 -8.80 0.32
N THR A 100 0.13 -9.77 1.00
CA THR A 100 0.01 -11.17 0.57
C THR A 100 -1.37 -11.70 0.89
N GLY A 101 -1.87 -12.69 0.16
CA GLY A 101 -3.21 -13.21 0.41
C GLY A 101 -3.49 -14.53 -0.30
N ASN A 102 -4.62 -15.11 0.06
CA ASN A 102 -5.23 -16.19 -0.71
C ASN A 102 -6.07 -15.58 -1.85
N ILE A 103 -5.99 -16.18 -3.03
CA ILE A 103 -6.67 -15.73 -4.27
C ILE A 103 -8.17 -15.51 -4.09
N ASP A 104 -8.82 -16.32 -3.27
CA ASP A 104 -10.28 -16.27 -3.08
C ASP A 104 -10.72 -15.31 -1.97
N ASN A 105 -9.79 -14.82 -1.14
CA ASN A 105 -10.14 -13.94 -0.03
C ASN A 105 -10.49 -12.54 -0.51
N THR A 106 -11.48 -11.93 0.14
CA THR A 106 -11.88 -10.52 -0.05
C THR A 106 -10.96 -9.53 0.65
N TYR A 107 -9.88 -10.02 1.26
CA TYR A 107 -8.84 -9.23 1.92
C TYR A 107 -7.46 -9.85 1.67
N ALA A 108 -6.42 -9.06 1.86
CA ALA A 108 -5.03 -9.49 1.95
C ALA A 108 -4.48 -9.19 3.34
N ASN A 109 -3.51 -9.99 3.78
CA ASN A 109 -2.71 -9.69 4.94
C ASN A 109 -1.61 -8.69 4.56
N VAL A 110 -1.36 -7.73 5.44
CA VAL A 110 -0.31 -6.74 5.27
C VAL A 110 1.00 -7.33 5.79
N ILE A 111 1.95 -7.61 4.88
CA ILE A 111 3.31 -8.00 5.24
C ILE A 111 4.02 -6.82 5.89
N SER A 112 3.95 -5.65 5.25
CA SER A 112 4.52 -4.44 5.81
C SER A 112 3.81 -3.17 5.36
N LEU A 113 3.79 -2.19 6.27
CA LEU A 113 3.39 -0.81 6.04
C LEU A 113 4.57 0.08 6.40
N GLY A 114 5.21 0.65 5.39
CA GLY A 114 6.30 1.61 5.54
C GLY A 114 5.80 3.05 5.43
N TYR A 115 6.38 3.92 6.24
CA TYR A 115 6.22 5.36 6.18
C TYR A 115 7.59 6.03 6.21
N PHE A 116 7.79 7.02 5.36
CA PHE A 116 9.01 7.82 5.31
C PHE A 116 8.67 9.30 5.22
N ASP A 117 9.14 10.08 6.18
CA ASP A 117 9.19 11.53 6.12
C ASP A 117 10.58 11.97 5.67
N SER A 118 10.66 12.45 4.43
CA SER A 118 11.91 12.89 3.83
C SER A 118 12.48 14.18 4.43
N GLU A 119 11.65 15.04 5.04
CA GLU A 119 12.13 16.29 5.65
C GLU A 119 12.83 16.01 6.98
N ASN A 120 12.22 15.18 7.82
CA ASN A 120 12.78 14.81 9.12
C ASN A 120 13.70 13.58 9.04
N SER A 121 13.91 13.03 7.84
CA SER A 121 14.63 11.78 7.60
C SER A 121 14.12 10.63 8.47
N PHE A 122 12.82 10.60 8.79
CA PHE A 122 12.21 9.68 9.73
C PHE A 122 11.55 8.51 9.00
N LYS A 123 11.86 7.27 9.40
CA LYS A 123 11.26 6.06 8.84
C LYS A 123 10.49 5.28 9.91
N TYR A 124 9.41 4.66 9.50
CA TYR A 124 8.62 3.80 10.35
C TYR A 124 8.11 2.61 9.55
N GLN A 125 8.11 1.42 10.16
CA GLN A 125 7.63 0.22 9.47
C GLN A 125 6.85 -0.71 10.41
N ILE A 126 5.61 -1.00 10.05
CA ILE A 126 4.80 -2.02 10.71
C ILE A 126 4.94 -3.33 9.95
N LYS A 127 5.07 -4.46 10.63
CA LYS A 127 4.99 -5.82 10.04
C LYS A 127 3.97 -6.69 10.78
N PRO A 128 2.66 -6.49 10.49
CA PRO A 128 1.58 -7.12 11.26
C PRO A 128 1.64 -8.65 11.30
N ILE A 129 1.97 -9.30 10.18
CA ILE A 129 2.03 -10.78 10.08
C ILE A 129 3.09 -11.39 11.01
N GLU A 130 4.20 -10.68 11.22
CA GLU A 130 5.28 -11.14 12.10
C GLU A 130 4.95 -10.85 13.59
N GLY A 131 3.83 -10.17 13.89
CA GLY A 131 3.54 -9.63 15.22
C GLY A 131 4.56 -8.57 15.66
N LEU A 132 5.30 -7.99 14.71
CA LEU A 132 6.41 -7.07 14.96
C LEU A 132 6.01 -5.65 14.55
N PHE A 133 6.20 -4.72 15.49
CA PHE A 133 6.21 -3.29 15.23
C PHE A 133 7.67 -2.83 15.26
N THR A 134 8.24 -2.47 14.12
CA THR A 134 9.64 -2.03 14.04
C THR A 134 9.69 -0.52 13.79
N TYR A 135 10.13 0.24 14.80
CA TYR A 135 10.35 1.68 14.67
C TYR A 135 11.81 1.93 14.27
N LEU A 136 12.04 2.44 13.06
CA LEU A 136 13.38 2.83 12.60
C LEU A 136 13.52 4.36 12.57
N VAL A 137 13.71 4.95 13.74
CA VAL A 137 13.97 6.38 13.87
C VAL A 137 15.41 6.67 13.43
N SER A 138 15.62 7.11 12.18
CA SER A 138 16.87 7.79 11.83
C SER A 138 16.77 9.27 12.16
N LEU A 139 17.26 9.67 13.33
CA LEU A 139 17.50 11.08 13.63
C LEU A 139 18.69 11.55 12.80
N SER A 140 18.47 12.53 11.93
CA SER A 140 19.52 13.22 11.19
C SER A 140 20.35 14.11 12.13
N SER A 141 21.15 13.49 12.98
CA SER A 141 22.46 13.99 13.44
C SER A 141 23.17 12.88 14.23
N THR A 142 24.11 12.21 13.55
CA THR A 142 25.24 11.42 14.12
C THR A 142 25.01 10.11 14.89
N LYS A 143 23.78 9.66 15.20
CA LYS A 143 23.57 8.30 15.74
C LYS A 143 22.32 7.65 15.13
N LYS A 144 22.53 6.57 14.36
CA LYS A 144 21.46 5.60 14.06
C LYS A 144 21.16 4.85 15.35
N THR A 145 19.91 4.86 15.79
CA THR A 145 19.44 3.99 16.87
C THR A 145 18.27 3.20 16.32
N GLU A 146 18.49 1.93 16.03
CA GLU A 146 17.39 0.99 15.77
C GLU A 146 16.79 0.64 17.13
N ILE A 147 15.49 0.90 17.31
CA ILE A 147 14.79 0.55 18.54
C ILE A 147 13.68 -0.43 18.16
N ASP A 148 13.96 -1.73 18.32
CA ASP A 148 12.94 -2.77 18.23
C ASP A 148 12.10 -2.78 19.51
N LEU A 149 10.95 -2.10 19.48
CA LEU A 149 9.95 -2.18 20.54
C LEU A 149 9.00 -3.35 20.26
N LYS A 150 9.22 -4.49 20.92
CA LYS A 150 8.19 -5.54 21.03
C LYS A 150 7.09 -5.05 21.97
N ILE A 151 6.09 -4.36 21.43
CA ILE A 151 4.88 -4.06 22.17
C ILE A 151 4.11 -5.38 22.30
N LYS A 152 4.06 -5.96 23.50
CA LYS A 152 3.05 -6.97 23.85
C LYS A 152 1.70 -6.28 23.70
N ASN A 153 0.80 -6.84 22.88
CA ASN A 153 -0.60 -6.38 22.80
C ASN A 153 -1.13 -6.06 24.20
N PRO A 154 -1.50 -4.81 24.51
CA PRO A 154 -2.51 -4.60 25.52
C PRO A 154 -3.84 -5.01 24.88
N ILE A 155 -4.64 -5.77 25.64
CA ILE A 155 -6.01 -6.23 25.31
C ILE A 155 -5.97 -7.56 24.52
N GLY A 156 -6.50 -8.68 25.01
CA GLY A 156 -7.63 -8.87 25.91
C GLY A 156 -8.79 -9.42 25.10
#